data_AF-A0A968WG37-F1
#
_entry.id   AF-A0A968WG37-F1
#
_cell.length_a   1.000
_cell.length_b   1.000
_cell.length_c   1.000
_cell.angle_alpha   90.00
_cell.angle_beta   90.00
_cell.angle_gamma   90.00
#
_symmetry.space_group_name_H-M   'P 1'
#
loop_
_entity.id
_entity.type
_entity.pdbx_description
1 polymer ?
#
loop_
_entity_poly.entity_id
_entity_poly.type
_entity_poly.pdbx_seq_one_letter_code
_entity_poly.pdbx_strand_id
1 'polypeptide(L)'
;MTATRIQDYVNTFQTVFEGEPWFGDSIKAKLQDVTEPQAMTQPSGQHSIAELVAHMTYWRQPLIKKLEGDLGYKVFDGKVRIIGVPPKK
;
A
#
# COMPACT_ATOMS: atom_id res chain seq x y z
N MET A 1 -14.49 -22.04 12.68
CA MET A 1 -13.06 -21.85 13.00
C MET A 1 -12.30 -21.10 11.89
N THR A 2 -12.87 -20.03 11.31
CA THR A 2 -12.26 -19.23 10.23
C THR A 2 -11.94 -17.79 10.66
N ALA A 3 -12.64 -17.27 11.67
CA ALA A 3 -12.43 -15.94 12.23
C ALA A 3 -10.98 -15.70 12.68
N THR A 4 -10.29 -16.75 13.14
CA THR A 4 -8.91 -16.67 13.62
C THR A 4 -7.92 -16.24 12.52
N ARG A 5 -7.99 -16.84 11.32
CA ARG A 5 -7.01 -16.53 10.25
C ARG A 5 -7.14 -15.12 9.69
N ILE A 6 -8.38 -14.63 9.54
CA ILE A 6 -8.61 -13.24 9.11
C ILE A 6 -8.06 -12.30 10.16
N GLN A 7 -8.32 -12.59 11.44
CA GLN A 7 -7.77 -11.80 12.55
C GLN A 7 -6.24 -11.84 12.58
N ASP A 8 -5.61 -12.99 12.31
CA ASP A 8 -4.15 -13.11 12.22
C ASP A 8 -3.57 -12.21 11.12
N TYR A 9 -4.22 -12.14 9.95
CA TYR A 9 -3.80 -11.22 8.90
C TYR A 9 -3.99 -9.76 9.28
N VAL A 10 -5.13 -9.40 9.88
CA VAL A 10 -5.39 -8.04 10.37
C VAL A 10 -4.32 -7.62 11.38
N ASN A 11 -4.01 -8.49 12.34
CA ASN A 11 -2.97 -8.25 13.33
C ASN A 11 -1.60 -8.12 12.65
N THR A 12 -1.28 -8.97 11.68
CA THR A 12 -0.02 -8.89 10.92
C THR A 12 0.12 -7.55 10.21
N PHE A 13 -0.93 -7.08 9.53
CA PHE A 13 -0.92 -5.78 8.86
C PHE A 13 -0.75 -4.61 9.85
N GLN A 14 -1.40 -4.67 11.02
CA GLN A 14 -1.23 -3.68 12.08
C GLN A 14 0.21 -3.69 12.64
N THR A 15 0.75 -4.87 12.94
CA THR A 15 2.12 -5.01 13.45
C THR A 15 3.15 -4.47 12.46
N VAL A 16 3.01 -4.77 11.17
CA VAL A 16 3.91 -4.23 10.12
C VAL A 16 3.80 -2.70 9.99
N PHE A 17 2.59 -2.14 10.14
CA PHE A 17 2.37 -0.71 9.97
C PHE A 17 2.85 0.11 11.17
N GLU A 18 2.53 -0.30 12.41
CA GLU A 18 2.80 0.51 13.60
C GLU A 18 3.21 -0.27 14.87
N GLY A 19 3.35 -1.59 14.80
CA GLY A 19 3.80 -2.41 15.92
C GLY A 19 5.30 -2.72 15.88
N GLU A 20 5.65 -3.90 16.38
CA GLU A 20 7.03 -4.43 16.43
C GLU A 20 7.13 -5.68 15.54
N PRO A 21 7.32 -5.52 14.22
CA PRO A 21 7.49 -6.67 13.33
C PRO A 21 8.84 -7.35 13.56
N TRP A 22 8.90 -8.65 13.29
CA TRP A 22 10.10 -9.47 13.50
C TRP A 22 11.34 -9.00 12.70
N PHE A 23 11.13 -8.22 11.64
CA PHE A 23 12.19 -7.72 10.75
C PHE A 23 12.72 -6.32 11.13
N GLY A 24 12.31 -5.76 12.28
CA GLY A 24 12.80 -4.47 12.78
C GLY A 24 11.70 -3.43 12.90
N ASP A 25 12.00 -2.16 12.61
CA ASP A 25 11.02 -1.08 12.78
C ASP A 25 9.82 -1.22 11.85
N SER A 26 8.64 -0.86 12.36
CA SER A 26 7.43 -0.72 11.56
C SER A 26 7.51 0.43 10.56
N ILE A 27 6.64 0.41 9.56
CA ILE A 27 6.59 1.44 8.51
C ILE A 27 6.43 2.84 9.12
N LYS A 28 5.53 3.00 10.09
CA LYS A 28 5.28 4.27 10.79
C LYS A 28 6.52 4.76 11.53
N ALA A 29 7.21 3.88 12.24
CA ALA A 29 8.44 4.22 12.94
C ALA A 29 9.55 4.64 11.96
N LYS A 30 9.73 3.93 10.84
CA LYS A 30 10.74 4.30 9.83
C LYS A 30 10.48 5.65 9.15
N LEU A 31 9.21 6.04 9.02
CA LEU A 31 8.81 7.28 8.35
C LEU A 31 8.68 8.47 9.31
N GLN A 32 8.71 8.25 10.63
CA GLN A 32 8.38 9.26 11.64
C GLN A 32 9.26 10.53 11.53
N ASP A 33 10.55 10.35 11.29
CA ASP A 33 11.53 11.45 11.25
C ASP A 33 11.97 11.80 9.82
N VAL A 34 11.27 11.27 8.80
CA VAL A 34 11.58 11.57 7.40
C VAL A 34 11.07 12.97 7.05
N THR A 35 11.99 13.86 6.70
CA THR A 35 11.67 15.21 6.22
C THR A 35 11.25 15.20 4.75
N GLU A 36 10.53 16.22 4.31
CA GLU A 36 10.13 16.37 2.90
C GLU A 36 11.32 16.30 1.92
N PRO A 37 12.46 17.00 2.13
CA PRO A 37 13.61 16.88 1.23
C PRO A 37 14.17 15.46 1.15
N GLN A 38 14.24 14.76 2.29
CA GLN A 38 14.65 13.35 2.30
C GLN A 38 13.64 12.48 1.56
N ALA A 39 12.34 12.75 1.73
CA ALA A 39 11.28 11.99 1.09
C ALA A 39 11.35 12.05 -0.44
N MET A 40 11.70 13.22 -0.98
CA MET A 40 11.72 13.50 -2.41
C MET A 40 13.08 13.22 -3.08
N THR A 41 14.13 12.93 -2.30
CA THR A 41 15.47 12.64 -2.84
C THR A 41 15.49 11.28 -3.53
N GLN A 42 15.95 11.24 -4.78
CA GLN A 42 16.17 10.00 -5.53
C GLN A 42 17.66 9.61 -5.51
N PRO A 43 18.04 8.49 -4.86
CA PRO A 43 19.43 8.06 -4.83
C PRO A 43 19.78 7.30 -6.12
N SER A 44 20.62 7.92 -6.97
CA SER A 44 21.24 7.27 -8.14
C SER A 44 20.26 6.53 -9.06
N GLY A 45 19.14 7.18 -9.40
CA GLY A 45 18.13 6.62 -10.30
C GLY A 45 17.20 5.58 -9.67
N GLN A 46 17.28 5.38 -8.36
CA GLN A 46 16.30 4.58 -7.60
C GLN A 46 15.11 5.44 -7.17
N HIS A 47 14.01 4.78 -6.83
CA HIS A 47 12.84 5.44 -6.26
C HIS A 47 13.18 6.15 -4.95
N SER A 48 12.65 7.36 -4.82
CA SER A 48 12.62 8.13 -3.58
C SER A 48 11.72 7.46 -2.54
N ILE A 49 11.87 7.87 -1.27
CA ILE A 49 11.00 7.36 -0.19
C ILE A 49 9.53 7.68 -0.50
N ALA A 50 9.23 8.86 -1.03
CA ALA A 50 7.88 9.26 -1.41
C ALA A 50 7.29 8.34 -2.49
N GLU A 51 8.08 7.96 -3.50
CA GLU A 51 7.65 7.03 -4.55
C GLU A 51 7.42 5.61 -4.01
N LEU A 52 8.27 5.14 -3.10
CA LEU A 52 8.07 3.84 -2.44
C LEU A 52 6.78 3.81 -1.60
N VAL A 53 6.53 4.86 -0.81
CA VAL A 53 5.29 4.99 -0.02
C VAL A 53 4.06 5.12 -0.93
N ALA A 54 4.16 5.87 -2.03
CA ALA A 54 3.11 5.96 -3.04
C ALA A 54 2.82 4.59 -3.67
N HIS A 55 3.86 3.80 -3.97
CA HIS A 55 3.70 2.44 -4.49
C HIS A 55 2.99 1.51 -3.49
N MET A 56 3.36 1.57 -2.21
CA MET A 56 2.72 0.77 -1.16
C MET A 56 1.23 1.13 -1.00
N THR A 57 0.91 2.42 -1.00
CA THR A 57 -0.48 2.90 -0.87
C THR A 57 -1.32 2.58 -2.11
N TYR A 58 -0.71 2.63 -3.30
CA TYR A 58 -1.34 2.26 -4.56
C TYR A 58 -1.90 0.83 -4.53
N TRP A 59 -1.14 -0.15 -4.02
CA TRP A 59 -1.60 -1.55 -3.94
C TRP A 59 -2.63 -1.82 -2.86
N ARG A 60 -2.71 -0.98 -1.84
CA ARG A 60 -3.73 -1.09 -0.78
C ARG A 60 -5.13 -0.83 -1.31
N GLN A 61 -5.29 0.16 -2.20
CA GLN A 61 -6.59 0.52 -2.76
C GLN A 61 -7.32 -0.62 -3.50
N PRO A 62 -6.69 -1.33 -4.46
CA PRO A 62 -7.36 -2.41 -5.16
C PRO A 62 -7.58 -3.64 -4.28
N LEU A 63 -6.72 -3.88 -3.28
CA LEU A 63 -6.95 -4.94 -2.31
C LEU A 63 -8.24 -4.68 -1.54
N ILE A 64 -8.44 -3.48 -1.00
CA ILE A 64 -9.67 -3.11 -0.28
C ILE A 64 -10.89 -3.29 -1.18
N LYS A 65 -10.85 -2.78 -2.41
CA LYS A 65 -11.98 -2.90 -3.34
C LYS A 65 -12.36 -4.34 -3.68
N LYS A 66 -11.36 -5.21 -3.85
CA LYS A 66 -11.58 -6.64 -4.05
C LYS A 66 -12.16 -7.32 -2.82
N LEU A 67 -11.72 -6.95 -1.61
CA LEU A 67 -12.29 -7.45 -0.36
C LEU A 67 -13.75 -6.97 -0.15
N GLU A 68 -14.10 -5.81 -0.68
CA GLU A 68 -15.48 -5.29 -0.73
C GLU A 68 -16.35 -5.96 -1.83
N GLY A 69 -15.77 -6.85 -2.64
CA GLY A 69 -16.47 -7.60 -3.69
C GLY A 69 -16.32 -7.04 -5.11
N ASP A 70 -15.62 -5.91 -5.30
CA ASP A 70 -15.32 -5.36 -6.63
C ASP A 70 -14.07 -6.02 -7.22
N LEU A 71 -14.24 -7.24 -7.72
CA LEU A 71 -13.16 -8.04 -8.33
C LEU A 71 -12.60 -7.44 -9.63
N GLY A 72 -13.36 -6.54 -10.27
CA GLY A 72 -12.98 -5.87 -11.51
C GLY A 72 -12.13 -4.61 -11.30
N TYR A 73 -12.02 -4.14 -10.05
CA TYR A 73 -11.29 -2.92 -9.74
C TYR A 73 -9.81 -3.04 -10.07
N LYS A 74 -9.36 -2.12 -10.93
CA LYS A 74 -7.96 -1.92 -11.28
C LYS A 74 -7.62 -0.45 -11.06
N VAL A 75 -6.55 -0.20 -10.32
CA VAL A 75 -5.95 1.14 -10.32
C VAL A 75 -5.16 1.27 -11.63
N PHE A 76 -5.31 2.39 -12.31
CA PHE A 76 -4.51 2.75 -13.47
C PHE A 76 -3.88 4.12 -13.21
N ASP A 77 -2.56 4.20 -13.29
CA ASP A 77 -1.77 5.41 -13.59
C ASP A 77 -2.26 6.72 -12.92
N GLY A 78 -2.46 6.68 -11.60
CA GLY A 78 -2.86 7.86 -10.82
C GLY A 78 -4.26 8.42 -11.09
N LYS A 79 -5.11 7.74 -11.88
CA LYS A 79 -6.50 8.15 -12.16
C LYS A 79 -7.46 7.00 -11.88
N VAL A 80 -8.33 7.18 -10.88
CA VAL A 80 -9.44 6.27 -10.60
C VAL A 80 -10.41 6.30 -11.79
N ARG A 81 -10.56 5.18 -12.52
CA ARG A 81 -11.64 4.98 -13.49
C ARG A 81 -12.46 3.76 -13.09
N ILE A 82 -13.75 3.96 -12.89
CA ILE A 82 -14.73 2.88 -12.75
C ILE A 82 -14.96 2.33 -14.16
N ILE A 83 -14.46 1.14 -14.49
CA ILE A 83 -14.58 0.59 -15.85
C ILE A 83 -15.72 -0.42 -15.93
N GLY A 84 -16.88 0.08 -16.34
CA GLY A 84 -17.92 -0.69 -17.03
C GLY A 84 -17.90 -0.51 -18.56
N VAL A 85 -16.81 0.00 -19.15
CA VAL A 85 -16.73 0.21 -20.62
C VAL A 85 -15.41 -0.33 -21.18
N PRO A 86 -15.44 -1.34 -22.07
CA PRO A 86 -14.23 -1.88 -22.68
C PRO A 86 -13.59 -0.86 -23.65
N PRO A 87 -12.25 -0.82 -23.75
CA PRO A 87 -11.58 0.02 -24.74
C PRO A 87 -11.86 -0.53 -26.15
N LYS A 88 -12.39 0.31 -27.04
CA LYS A 88 -12.43 0.01 -28.48
C LYS A 88 -10.99 -0.03 -29.00
N LYS A 89 -10.67 -1.09 -29.75
CA LYS A 89 -9.47 -1.17 -30.59
C LYS A 89 -9.46 -0.04 -31.62
#